data_AF-A0A7G2JZN8-F1
#
_entry.id   AF-A0A7G2JZN8-F1
#
_cell.length_a   1.000
_cell.length_b   1.000
_cell.length_c   1.000
_cell.angle_alpha   90.00
_cell.angle_beta   90.00
_cell.angle_gamma   90.00
#
_symmetry.space_group_name_H-M   'P 1'
#
loop_
_entity.id
_entity.type
_entity.pdbx_description
1 polymer ?
#
loop_
_entity_poly.entity_id
_entity_poly.type
_entity_poly.pdbx_seq_one_letter_code
_entity_poly.pdbx_strand_id
1 'polypeptide(L)'
;MINTPPTFAWYLCSLVFKHLKEIGGLEIIEKRNALKAQTLYDYIDSSKLYRNVVAKENRSTMNVTFITGNPELDAKFVAESTAAGLQALKGHKVLGGMRASIYNAMSQNGVEALISFMK
;
A
#
# COMPACT_ATOMS: atom_id res chain seq x y z
N MET A 1 13.85 -7.17 34.11
CA MET A 1 15.22 -7.52 33.70
C MET A 1 15.70 -6.40 32.80
N ILE A 2 16.84 -5.75 33.10
CA ILE A 2 17.43 -4.73 32.22
C ILE A 2 18.35 -5.46 31.23
N ASN A 3 18.14 -5.26 29.94
CA ASN A 3 18.94 -5.85 28.87
C ASN A 3 19.37 -4.76 27.86
N THR A 4 20.36 -5.07 27.02
CA THR A 4 20.84 -4.14 25.99
C THR A 4 19.73 -3.81 24.99
N PRO A 5 19.33 -2.53 24.86
CA PRO A 5 18.30 -2.14 23.91
C PRO A 5 18.85 -2.04 22.48
N PRO A 6 18.00 -2.11 21.44
CA PRO A 6 18.40 -1.92 20.05
C PRO A 6 18.61 -0.42 19.75
N THR A 7 19.73 0.13 20.22
CA THR A 7 20.01 1.59 20.20
C THR A 7 19.92 2.21 18.81
N PHE A 8 20.39 1.52 17.77
CA PHE A 8 20.31 2.03 16.40
C PHE A 8 18.87 2.10 15.86
N ALA A 9 18.05 1.07 16.10
CA ALA A 9 16.64 1.08 15.70
C ALA A 9 15.87 2.17 16.46
N TRP A 10 16.18 2.37 17.74
CA TRP A 10 15.60 3.45 18.54
C TRP A 10 15.95 4.83 17.94
N TYR A 11 17.21 5.05 17.58
CA TYR A 11 17.63 6.28 16.91
C TYR A 11 16.86 6.51 15.59
N LEU A 12 16.76 5.50 14.72
CA LEU A 12 16.01 5.60 13.46
C LEU A 12 14.52 5.90 13.69
N CYS A 13 13.87 5.25 14.65
CA CYS A 13 12.49 5.57 15.03
C CYS A 13 12.37 7.04 15.44
N SER A 14 13.33 7.56 16.22
CA SER A 14 13.32 8.98 16.61
C SER A 14 13.38 9.94 15.42
N LEU A 15 14.13 9.59 14.37
CA LEU A 15 14.19 10.38 13.14
C LEU A 15 12.86 10.34 12.39
N VAL A 16 12.24 9.16 12.28
CA VAL A 16 10.91 9.01 11.67
C VAL A 16 9.87 9.81 12.43
N PHE A 17 9.88 9.78 13.77
CA PHE A 17 8.93 10.56 14.58
C PHE A 17 9.13 12.07 14.42
N LYS A 18 10.39 12.55 14.37
CA LYS A 18 10.68 13.96 14.09
C LYS A 18 10.15 14.37 12.73
N HIS A 19 10.42 13.58 11.70
CA HIS A 19 9.90 13.82 10.35
C HIS A 19 8.36 13.86 10.32
N LEU A 20 7.67 12.92 10.97
CA LEU A 20 6.21 12.90 11.05
C LEU A 20 5.65 14.18 11.72
N LYS A 21 6.34 14.73 12.73
CA LYS A 21 5.95 16.00 13.35
C LYS A 21 6.19 17.19 12.42
N GLU A 22 7.31 17.22 11.71
CA GLU A 22 7.67 18.30 10.78
C GLU A 22 6.67 18.43 9.62
N ILE A 23 6.15 17.32 9.11
CA ILE A 23 5.15 17.31 8.02
C ILE A 23 3.72 17.63 8.49
N GLY A 24 3.50 17.92 9.78
CA GLY A 24 2.20 18.30 10.34
C GLY A 24 1.52 17.23 11.20
N GLY A 25 2.23 16.18 11.61
CA GLY A 25 1.75 15.19 12.57
C GLY A 25 0.70 14.22 12.02
N LEU A 26 0.02 13.54 12.95
CA LEU A 26 -0.88 12.44 12.63
C LEU A 26 -2.12 12.86 11.84
N GLU A 27 -2.69 14.03 12.11
CA GLU A 27 -3.87 14.53 11.38
C GLU A 27 -3.60 14.71 9.88
N ILE A 28 -2.41 15.23 9.53
CA ILE A 28 -2.01 15.40 8.12
C ILE A 28 -1.71 14.04 7.49
N ILE A 29 -1.06 13.14 8.21
CA ILE A 29 -0.78 11.78 7.74
C ILE A 29 -2.06 10.99 7.49
N GLU A 30 -3.04 11.09 8.38
CA GLU A 30 -4.35 10.46 8.22
C GLU A 30 -5.04 10.94 6.94
N LYS A 31 -5.12 12.26 6.72
CA LYS A 31 -5.70 12.84 5.49
C LYS A 31 -4.99 12.34 4.22
N ARG A 32 -3.65 12.31 4.22
CA ARG A 32 -2.85 11.81 3.08
C ARG A 32 -3.09 10.33 2.81
N ASN A 33 -3.17 9.53 3.85
CA ASN A 33 -3.39 8.10 3.75
C ASN A 33 -4.82 7.78 3.30
N ALA A 34 -5.82 8.51 3.82
CA ALA A 34 -7.19 8.41 3.36
C ALA A 34 -7.32 8.74 1.87
N LEU A 35 -6.68 9.82 1.41
CA LEU A 35 -6.67 10.19 -0.01
C LEU A 35 -6.06 9.07 -0.88
N LYS A 36 -4.85 8.60 -0.55
CA LYS A 36 -4.20 7.49 -1.28
C LYS A 36 -5.09 6.25 -1.39
N ALA A 37 -5.65 5.83 -0.25
CA ALA A 37 -6.49 4.65 -0.19
C ALA A 37 -7.77 4.85 -1.02
N GLN A 38 -8.44 6.00 -0.87
CA GLN A 38 -9.63 6.35 -1.61
C GLN A 38 -9.37 6.34 -3.12
N THR A 39 -8.29 6.99 -3.59
CA THR A 39 -7.93 7.03 -5.01
C THR A 39 -7.76 5.62 -5.60
N LEU A 40 -7.08 4.73 -4.88
CA LEU A 40 -6.87 3.35 -5.34
C LEU A 40 -8.16 2.53 -5.30
N TYR A 41 -8.94 2.64 -4.22
CA TYR A 41 -10.20 1.92 -4.10
C TYR A 41 -11.26 2.37 -5.11
N ASP A 42 -11.35 3.67 -5.40
CA ASP A 42 -12.26 4.19 -6.42
C ASP A 42 -11.97 3.57 -7.79
N TYR A 43 -10.69 3.47 -8.14
CA TYR A 43 -10.28 2.82 -9.38
C TYR A 43 -10.64 1.33 -9.38
N ILE A 44 -10.31 0.60 -8.30
CA ILE A 44 -10.64 -0.83 -8.17
C ILE A 44 -12.16 -1.06 -8.27
N ASP A 45 -12.96 -0.25 -7.58
CA ASP A 45 -14.43 -0.37 -7.58
C ASP A 45 -15.06 -0.02 -8.93
N SER A 46 -14.40 0.82 -9.73
CA SER A 46 -14.82 1.14 -11.10
C SER A 46 -14.38 0.09 -12.15
N SER A 47 -13.44 -0.78 -11.79
CA SER A 47 -12.86 -1.76 -12.70
C SER A 47 -13.80 -2.97 -12.90
N LYS A 48 -13.78 -3.52 -14.12
CA LYS A 48 -14.39 -4.82 -14.42
C LYS A 48 -13.44 -6.00 -14.17
N LEU A 49 -12.13 -5.74 -14.12
CA LEU A 49 -11.10 -6.77 -13.99
C LEU A 49 -10.67 -6.94 -12.53
N TYR A 50 -10.39 -5.84 -11.85
CA TYR A 50 -9.90 -5.88 -10.47
C TYR A 50 -11.05 -5.82 -9.48
N ARG A 51 -10.95 -6.58 -8.41
CA ARG A 51 -11.87 -6.48 -7.27
C ARG A 51 -11.16 -6.66 -5.95
N ASN A 52 -11.63 -5.95 -4.94
CA ASN A 52 -11.30 -6.20 -3.54
C ASN A 52 -12.42 -7.05 -2.90
N VAL A 53 -12.06 -8.06 -2.12
CA VAL A 53 -13.03 -9.00 -1.50
C VAL A 53 -13.44 -8.62 -0.07
N VAL A 54 -12.90 -7.53 0.45
CA VAL A 54 -13.19 -7.01 1.80
C VAL A 54 -14.40 -6.08 1.72
N ALA A 55 -15.32 -6.22 2.68
CA ALA A 55 -16.45 -5.31 2.84
C ALA A 55 -15.96 -3.85 2.96
N LYS A 56 -16.69 -2.89 2.35
CA LYS A 56 -16.20 -1.52 2.14
C LYS A 56 -15.81 -0.82 3.44
N GLU A 57 -16.60 -1.02 4.48
CA GLU A 57 -16.42 -0.50 5.84
C GLU A 57 -15.19 -1.06 6.57
N ASN A 58 -14.66 -2.19 6.10
CA ASN A 58 -13.50 -2.89 6.71
C ASN A 58 -12.22 -2.74 5.87
N ARG A 59 -12.24 -1.91 4.82
CA ARG A 59 -11.10 -1.72 3.92
C ARG A 59 -9.98 -0.97 4.62
N SER A 60 -8.76 -1.48 4.47
CA SER A 60 -7.56 -0.90 5.07
C SER A 60 -7.10 0.33 4.28
N THR A 61 -6.77 1.41 4.98
CA THR A 61 -6.10 2.59 4.39
C THR A 61 -4.60 2.38 4.16
N MET A 62 -4.05 1.23 4.58
CA MET A 62 -2.61 0.93 4.52
C MET A 62 -2.28 -0.22 3.56
N ASN A 63 -3.11 -1.26 3.51
CA ASN A 63 -2.83 -2.47 2.74
C ASN A 63 -4.03 -2.83 1.86
N VAL A 64 -3.98 -2.37 0.62
CA VAL A 64 -5.05 -2.57 -0.35
C VAL A 64 -4.81 -3.89 -1.09
N THR A 65 -5.66 -4.88 -0.82
CA THR A 65 -5.65 -6.16 -1.55
C THR A 65 -6.58 -6.11 -2.75
N PHE A 66 -6.22 -6.78 -3.83
CA PHE A 66 -7.10 -6.91 -4.99
C PHE A 66 -6.72 -8.14 -5.80
N ILE A 67 -7.70 -8.70 -6.52
CA ILE A 67 -7.55 -9.89 -7.34
C ILE A 67 -8.20 -9.66 -8.70
N THR A 68 -7.74 -10.37 -9.73
CA THR A 68 -8.45 -10.47 -11.02
C THR A 68 -9.48 -11.59 -11.04
N GLY A 69 -9.39 -12.54 -10.10
CA GLY A 69 -10.17 -13.78 -10.11
C GLY A 69 -9.55 -14.88 -10.98
N ASN A 70 -8.44 -14.61 -11.67
CA ASN A 70 -7.65 -15.60 -12.40
C ASN A 70 -6.19 -15.59 -11.89
N PRO A 71 -5.70 -16.68 -11.28
CA PRO A 71 -4.34 -16.75 -10.75
C PRO A 71 -3.23 -16.51 -11.80
N GLU A 72 -3.46 -16.86 -13.06
CA GLU A 72 -2.48 -16.62 -14.14
C GLU A 72 -2.38 -15.13 -14.48
N LEU A 73 -3.53 -14.43 -14.50
CA LEU A 73 -3.55 -12.97 -14.69
C LEU A 73 -2.94 -12.24 -13.49
N ASP A 74 -3.18 -12.71 -12.26
CA ASP A 74 -2.55 -12.16 -11.06
C ASP A 74 -1.01 -12.34 -11.12
N ALA A 75 -0.53 -13.52 -11.55
CA ALA A 75 0.90 -13.78 -11.74
C ALA A 75 1.51 -12.90 -12.84
N LYS A 76 0.80 -12.74 -13.96
CA LYS A 76 1.20 -11.85 -15.07
C LYS A 76 1.29 -10.40 -14.60
N PHE A 77 0.29 -9.90 -13.88
CA PHE A 77 0.29 -8.56 -13.30
C PHE A 77 1.52 -8.32 -12.43
N VAL A 78 1.84 -9.27 -11.54
CA VAL A 78 3.02 -9.16 -10.65
C VAL A 78 4.32 -9.10 -11.45
N ALA A 79 4.47 -9.90 -12.50
CA ALA A 79 5.66 -9.90 -13.34
C ALA A 79 5.80 -8.57 -14.12
N GLU A 80 4.72 -8.12 -14.77
CA GLU A 80 4.72 -6.90 -15.58
C GLU A 80 4.88 -5.63 -14.73
N SER A 81 4.21 -5.55 -13.58
CA SER A 81 4.36 -4.43 -12.65
C SER A 81 5.79 -4.32 -12.13
N THR A 82 6.42 -5.45 -11.80
CA THR A 82 7.83 -5.50 -11.38
C THR A 82 8.76 -4.98 -12.50
N ALA A 83 8.53 -5.39 -13.75
CA ALA A 83 9.28 -4.92 -14.91
C ALA A 83 9.07 -3.41 -15.16
N ALA A 84 7.88 -2.88 -14.85
CA ALA A 84 7.57 -1.45 -14.90
C ALA A 84 8.10 -0.65 -13.69
N GLY A 85 8.85 -1.28 -12.78
CA GLY A 85 9.41 -0.62 -11.60
C GLY A 85 8.46 -0.54 -10.39
N LEU A 86 7.25 -1.08 -10.48
CA LEU A 86 6.28 -1.18 -9.39
C LEU A 86 6.56 -2.46 -8.57
N GLN A 87 7.37 -2.30 -7.53
CA GLN A 87 7.91 -3.42 -6.76
C GLN A 87 6.95 -3.93 -5.68
N ALA A 88 7.13 -5.21 -5.30
CA ALA A 88 6.54 -5.83 -4.12
C ALA A 88 4.99 -5.87 -4.06
N LEU A 89 4.32 -5.96 -5.22
CA LEU A 89 2.85 -6.03 -5.30
C LEU A 89 2.26 -7.44 -5.16
N LYS A 90 3.09 -8.48 -5.08
CA LYS A 90 2.61 -9.86 -4.89
C LYS A 90 1.88 -9.99 -3.55
N GLY A 91 0.64 -10.48 -3.61
CA GLY A 91 -0.17 -10.76 -2.44
C GLY A 91 0.42 -11.86 -1.54
N HIS A 92 -0.11 -11.97 -0.32
CA HIS A 92 0.36 -12.97 0.63
C HIS A 92 0.07 -14.39 0.11
N LYS A 93 1.01 -15.32 0.33
CA LYS A 93 0.95 -16.71 -0.20
C LYS A 93 -0.37 -17.44 0.09
N VAL A 94 -1.02 -17.12 1.22
CA VAL A 94 -2.28 -17.75 1.66
C VAL A 94 -3.49 -17.30 0.82
N LEU A 95 -3.52 -16.03 0.38
CA LEU A 95 -4.67 -15.46 -0.32
C LEU A 95 -4.43 -15.29 -1.83
N GLY A 96 -3.17 -15.24 -2.26
CA GLY A 96 -2.81 -14.94 -3.64
C GLY A 96 -3.05 -13.48 -4.02
N GLY A 97 -3.23 -13.22 -5.32
CA GLY A 97 -3.54 -11.89 -5.84
C GLY A 97 -2.45 -10.85 -5.65
N MET A 98 -2.90 -9.60 -5.51
CA MET A 98 -2.05 -8.43 -5.33
C MET A 98 -2.30 -7.76 -3.98
N ARG A 99 -1.27 -7.11 -3.46
CA ARG A 99 -1.34 -6.25 -2.28
C ARG A 99 -0.48 -5.00 -2.47
N ALA A 100 -1.13 -3.84 -2.54
CA ALA A 100 -0.46 -2.55 -2.52
C ALA A 100 -0.38 -2.04 -1.07
N SER A 101 0.84 -2.01 -0.51
CA SER A 101 1.10 -1.44 0.81
C SER A 101 1.45 0.05 0.70
N ILE A 102 0.52 0.91 1.10
CA ILE A 102 0.54 2.36 0.91
C ILE A 102 0.80 3.13 2.21
N TYR A 103 1.78 2.67 3.01
CA TYR A 103 2.18 3.26 4.29
C TYR A 103 2.50 4.78 4.22
N ASN A 104 2.72 5.42 5.36
CA ASN A 104 2.95 6.88 5.47
C ASN A 104 3.97 7.43 4.47
N ALA A 105 5.07 6.71 4.23
CA ALA A 105 6.14 7.13 3.32
C ALA A 105 5.83 6.89 1.83
N MET A 106 4.77 6.13 1.50
CA MET A 106 4.31 5.98 0.12
C MET A 106 3.66 7.29 -0.34
N SER A 107 4.07 7.78 -1.51
CA SER A 107 3.57 9.02 -2.09
C SER A 107 2.24 8.81 -2.82
N GLN A 108 1.49 9.90 -3.01
CA GLN A 108 0.29 9.90 -3.87
C GLN A 108 0.67 9.53 -5.31
N ASN A 109 1.76 10.07 -5.84
CA ASN A 109 2.25 9.75 -7.19
C ASN A 109 2.54 8.25 -7.37
N GLY A 110 2.98 7.55 -6.32
CA GLY A 110 3.16 6.08 -6.37
C GLY A 110 1.83 5.34 -6.57
N VAL A 111 0.76 5.80 -5.94
CA VAL A 111 -0.60 5.27 -6.13
C VAL A 111 -1.11 5.60 -7.54
N GLU A 112 -0.88 6.82 -8.03
CA GLU A 112 -1.27 7.23 -9.38
C GLU A 112 -0.51 6.47 -10.47
N ALA A 113 0.78 6.18 -10.25
CA ALA A 113 1.58 5.34 -11.15
C ALA A 113 1.04 3.90 -11.20
N LEU A 114 0.66 3.34 -10.04
CA LEU A 114 0.00 2.03 -9.99
C LEU A 114 -1.32 2.04 -10.75
N ILE A 115 -2.19 3.03 -10.54
CA ILE A 115 -3.46 3.14 -11.26
C ILE A 115 -3.24 3.30 -12.77
N SER A 116 -2.24 4.07 -13.17
CA SER A 116 -1.89 4.25 -14.58
C SER A 116 -1.43 2.95 -15.22
N PHE A 117 -0.70 2.10 -14.47
CA PHE A 117 -0.32 0.76 -14.92
C PHE A 117 -1.51 -0.21 -14.97
N MET A 118 -2.50 -0.06 -14.08
CA MET A 118 -3.68 -0.93 -14.04
C MET A 118 -4.68 -0.66 -15.18
N LYS A 119 -4.66 0.55 -15.76
CA LYS A 119 -5.54 0.96 -16.88
C LYS A 119 -5.11 0.33 -18.20
#